data_AF-A0A6B1DG83-F1
#
_entry.id   AF-A0A6B1DG83-F1
#
_cell.length_a   1.000
_cell.length_b   1.000
_cell.length_c   1.000
_cell.angle_alpha   90.00
_cell.angle_beta   90.00
_cell.angle_gamma   90.00
#
_symmetry.space_group_name_H-M   'P 1'
#
loop_
_entity.id
_entity.type
_entity.pdbx_description
1 polymer ?
#
loop_
_entity_poly.entity_id
_entity_poly.type
_entity_poly.pdbx_seq_one_letter_code
_entity_poly.pdbx_strand_id
1 'polypeptide(L)' 'MGLIPRLRGRLLRATLRRRTAFLMGVVIATPAVWLMSIDASWESWITDGLALVAVATGIALIHTAITGRRADWTE' A
#
# COMPACT_ATOMS: atom_id res chain seq x y z
N MET A 1 28.94 -1.47 5.36
CA MET A 1 27.69 -2.00 5.92
C MET A 1 26.50 -1.45 5.14
N GLY A 2 25.90 -2.25 4.24
CA GLY A 2 24.84 -1.77 3.35
C GLY A 2 23.58 -1.35 4.09
N LEU A 3 22.90 -0.28 3.64
CA LEU A 3 21.59 0.15 4.16
C LEU A 3 20.46 -0.86 3.83
N ILE A 4 20.66 -1.70 2.82
CA ILE A 4 19.65 -2.57 2.22
C ILE A 4 19.07 -3.62 3.21
N PRO A 5 19.86 -4.32 4.04
CA PRO A 5 19.33 -5.28 5.01
C PRO A 5 18.44 -4.62 6.08
N ARG A 6 18.75 -3.37 6.45
CA ARG A 6 17.99 -2.62 7.47
C ARG A 6 16.65 -2.14 6.94
N LEU A 7 16.58 -1.76 5.65
CA LEU A 7 15.34 -1.31 5.01
C LEU A 7 14.33 -2.46 4.89
N ARG A 8 14.78 -3.64 4.44
CA ARG A 8 13.95 -4.86 4.37
C ARG A 8 13.28 -5.19 5.71
N GLY A 9 14.06 -5.21 6.79
CA GLY A 9 13.53 -5.49 8.13
C GLY A 9 12.55 -4.43 8.65
N ARG A 10 12.72 -3.16 8.26
CA ARG A 10 11.74 -2.10 8.58
C ARG A 10 10.46 -2.24 7.77
N LEU A 11 10.57 -2.54 6.48
CA LEU A 11 9.42 -2.78 5.61
C LEU A 11 8.59 -3.95 6.11
N LEU A 12 9.21 -5.10 6.38
CA LEU A 12 8.51 -6.28 6.90
C LEU A 12 7.80 -5.99 8.23
N ARG A 13 8.45 -5.28 9.16
CA ARG A 13 7.81 -4.88 10.42
C ARG A 13 6.64 -3.92 10.22
N ALA A 14 6.73 -3.02 9.24
CA ALA A 14 5.64 -2.11 8.89
C ALA A 14 4.45 -2.84 8.24
N THR A 15 4.69 -3.84 7.39
CA THR A 15 3.62 -4.68 6.79
C THR A 15 3.01 -5.64 7.78
N LEU A 16 3.79 -6.18 8.73
CA LEU A 16 3.30 -7.13 9.74
C LEU A 16 2.55 -6.44 10.90
N ARG A 17 2.69 -5.12 11.04
CA ARG A 17 1.90 -4.33 11.99
C ARG A 17 0.60 -3.90 11.31
N ARG A 18 -0.51 -4.58 11.66
CA ARG A 18 -1.84 -4.42 11.02
C ARG A 18 -2.26 -2.96 10.82
N ARG A 19 -2.08 -2.10 11.83
CA ARG A 19 -2.46 -0.68 11.74
C ARG A 19 -1.69 0.06 10.64
N THR A 20 -0.38 -0.16 10.52
CA THR A 20 0.43 0.52 9.51
C THR A 20 0.17 -0.04 8.11
N ALA A 21 -0.02 -1.35 7.96
CA ALA A 21 -0.41 -1.94 6.69
C ALA A 21 -1.78 -1.41 6.20
N PHE A 22 -2.76 -1.34 7.11
CA PHE A 22 -4.08 -0.80 6.79
C PHE A 22 -4.02 0.69 6.40
N LEU A 23 -3.35 1.52 7.21
CA LEU A 23 -3.21 2.95 6.93
C LEU A 23 -2.48 3.20 5.61
N MET A 24 -1.39 2.49 5.33
CA MET A 24 -0.69 2.60 4.06
C MET A 24 -1.55 2.16 2.88
N GLY A 25 -2.31 1.08 3.05
CA GLY A 25 -3.25 0.60 2.04
C GLY A 25 -4.33 1.63 1.71
N VAL A 26 -4.93 2.25 2.74
CA VAL A 26 -5.92 3.33 2.56
C VAL A 26 -5.28 4.55 1.89
N VAL A 27 -4.15 5.04 2.39
CA VAL A 27 -3.45 6.22 1.84
C VAL A 27 -3.10 6.06 0.37
N ILE A 28 -2.74 4.85 -0.07
CA ILE A 28 -2.42 4.57 -1.48
C ILE A 28 -3.70 4.37 -2.31
N ALA A 29 -4.70 3.65 -1.78
CA ALA A 29 -5.93 3.36 -2.51
C ALA A 29 -6.80 4.61 -2.73
N THR A 30 -6.93 5.49 -1.73
CA THR A 30 -7.82 6.66 -1.79
C THR A 30 -7.56 7.58 -3.00
N PRO A 31 -6.34 8.10 -3.23
CA PRO A 31 -6.08 8.96 -4.38
C PRO A 31 -6.22 8.22 -5.72
N ALA A 32 -5.96 6.90 -5.73
CA ALA A 32 -6.04 6.10 -6.94
C ALA A 32 -7.50 5.81 -7.36
N VAL A 33 -8.38 5.52 -6.38
CA VAL A 33 -9.83 5.41 -6.61
C VAL A 33 -10.42 6.77 -7.01
N TRP A 34 -9.94 7.85 -6.40
CA TRP A 34 -10.34 9.21 -6.75
C TRP A 34 -10.01 9.53 -8.21
N LEU A 35 -8.77 9.23 -8.65
CA LEU A 35 -8.36 9.39 -10.05
C LEU A 35 -9.26 8.57 -10.99
N MET A 36 -9.52 7.29 -10.70
CA MET A 36 -10.43 6.47 -11.50
C MET A 36 -11.87 7.00 -11.60
N SER A 37 -12.30 7.81 -10.62
CA SER A 37 -13.68 8.31 -10.56
C SER A 37 -13.88 9.62 -11.32
N ILE A 38 -12.79 10.25 -11.77
CA ILE A 38 -12.83 11.58 -12.37
C ILE A 38 -12.21 11.50 -13.75
N ASP A 39 -12.93 12.00 -14.74
CA ASP A 39 -12.37 12.14 -16.09
C ASP A 39 -11.58 13.47 -16.15
N ALA A 40 -10.28 13.41 -15.88
CA ALA A 40 -9.43 14.59 -15.85
C ALA A 40 -8.78 14.85 -17.21
N SER A 41 -8.83 16.09 -17.70
CA SER A 41 -8.31 16.46 -19.03
C SER A 41 -6.79 16.30 -19.19
N TRP A 42 -6.04 16.13 -18.10
CA TRP A 42 -4.59 15.91 -18.10
C TRP A 42 -4.24 14.41 -18.01
N GLU A 43 -5.24 13.55 -17.86
CA GLU A 43 -5.06 12.12 -17.66
C GLU A 43 -4.58 11.45 -18.96
N SER A 44 -3.60 10.56 -18.81
CA SER A 44 -3.04 9.77 -19.90
C SER A 44 -3.14 8.29 -19.58
N TRP A 45 -2.92 7.45 -20.59
CA TRP A 45 -2.87 5.99 -20.41
C TRP A 45 -1.86 5.54 -19.33
N ILE A 46 -0.81 6.35 -19.04
CA ILE A 46 0.17 6.07 -18.01
C ILE A 46 -0.41 6.29 -16.61
N THR A 47 -1.11 7.40 -16.40
CA THR A 47 -1.70 7.74 -15.10
C THR A 47 -2.84 6.80 -14.74
N ASP A 48 -3.60 6.36 -15.75
CA ASP A 48 -4.66 5.37 -15.62
C ASP A 48 -4.09 3.99 -15.22
N GLY A 49 -3.00 3.57 -15.87
CA GLY A 49 -2.25 2.37 -15.48
C GLY A 49 -1.66 2.46 -14.07
N LEU A 50 -1.12 3.61 -13.67
CA LEU A 50 -0.62 3.84 -12.32
C LEU A 50 -1.74 3.81 -11.27
N ALA A 51 -2.91 4.34 -11.59
CA ALA A 51 -4.09 4.27 -10.73
C ALA A 51 -4.50 2.81 -10.49
N LEU A 52 -4.55 1.98 -11.52
CA LEU A 52 -4.81 0.54 -11.40
C LEU A 52 -3.82 -0.16 -10.46
N VAL A 53 -2.52 0.07 -10.66
CA VAL A 53 -1.47 -0.55 -9.82
C VAL A 53 -1.55 -0.07 -8.38
N ALA A 54 -1.81 1.23 -8.17
CA ALA A 54 -1.95 1.81 -6.85
C ALA A 54 -3.18 1.26 -6.11
N VAL A 55 -4.34 1.17 -6.76
CA VAL A 55 -5.55 0.54 -6.20
C VAL A 55 -5.27 -0.92 -5.83
N ALA A 56 -4.72 -1.71 -6.75
CA ALA A 56 -4.41 -3.12 -6.51
C ALA A 56 -3.45 -3.30 -5.32
N THR A 57 -2.41 -2.46 -5.24
CA THR A 57 -1.44 -2.48 -4.14
C THR A 57 -2.09 -2.08 -2.82
N GLY A 58 -2.90 -1.02 -2.81
CA GLY A 58 -3.62 -0.56 -1.62
C GLY A 58 -4.57 -1.63 -1.07
N ILE A 59 -5.34 -2.28 -1.96
CA ILE A 59 -6.22 -3.41 -1.60
C ILE A 59 -5.41 -4.57 -1.05
N ALA A 60 -4.28 -4.92 -1.68
CA ALA A 60 -3.42 -6.00 -1.19
C ALA A 60 -2.91 -5.72 0.25
N LEU A 61 -2.54 -4.47 0.55
CA LEU A 61 -2.11 -4.06 1.90
C LEU A 61 -3.25 -4.12 2.92
N ILE A 62 -4.46 -3.68 2.55
CA ILE A 62 -5.66 -3.78 3.38
C ILE A 62 -5.99 -5.25 3.65
N HIS A 63 -6.00 -6.09 2.61
CA HIS A 63 -6.23 -7.52 2.71
C HIS A 63 -5.19 -8.18 3.64
N THR A 64 -3.91 -7.82 3.49
CA THR A 64 -2.83 -8.30 4.36
C THR A 64 -3.02 -7.84 5.81
N ALA A 65 -3.54 -6.63 6.05
CA ALA A 65 -3.84 -6.18 7.41
C ALA A 65 -5.00 -6.96 8.06
N ILE A 66 -5.99 -7.38 7.28
CA ILE A 66 -7.17 -8.12 7.76
C ILE A 66 -6.81 -9.60 8.01
N THR A 67 -6.21 -10.25 7.00
CA THR A 67 -5.95 -11.70 6.97
C THR A 67 -4.58 -12.09 7.50
N GLY A 68 -3.62 -11.15 7.51
CA GLY A 68 -2.25 -11.41 7.89
C GLY A 68 -2.09 -11.79 9.35
N ARG A 69 -1.09 -12.63 9.61
CA ARG A 69 -0.60 -12.97 10.95
C ARG A 69 -0.27 -11.69 11.70
N ARG A 70 -0.73 -11.60 12.95
CA ARG A 70 -0.27 -10.55 13.86
C ARG A 70 1.20 -10.79 14.16
N ALA A 71 1.97 -9.72 14.14
CA ALA A 71 3.33 -9.67 14.64
C ALA A 71 3.40 -10.31 16.04
N ASP A 72 4.10 -11.43 16.11
CA ASP A 72 4.34 -12.26 17.29
C ASP A 72 5.20 -11.52 18.34
N TRP A 73 5.90 -10.47 17.90
CA TRP A 73 6.83 -9.67 18.72
C TRP A 73 6.16 -8.44 19.35
N THR A 74 4.89 -8.17 19.06
CA THR A 74 4.11 -7.17 19.80
C THR A 74 3.21 -7.92 20.77
N GLU A 75 3.67 -8.05 22.01
CA GLU A 75 2.81 -8.40 23.16
C GLU A 75 1.65 -7.40 23.29
#